data_AF-A0A250JG78-F1
#
_entry.id   AF-A0A250JG78-F1
#
_cell.length_a   1.000
_cell.length_b   1.000
_cell.length_c   1.000
_cell.angle_alpha   90.00
_cell.angle_beta   90.00
_cell.angle_gamma   90.00
#
_symmetry.space_group_name_H-M   'P 1'
#
loop_
_entity.id
_entity.type
_entity.pdbx_description
1 polymer ?
#
loop_
_entity_poly.entity_id
_entity_poly.type
_entity_poly.pdbx_seq_one_letter_code
_entity_poly.pdbx_strand_id
1 'polypeptide(L)'
;MGCAAHSGQGFPPGRRLAYIGGNVERRYRKLRPEVETLPWGTLRPDEAISIPLLRGTWRSATHPLVKGVLGRIVKDEAAHGQFGWVFLDWALPMLEEDEREVLREAAGRTIAAVRENQARIAARGEGEASAIHALGWMQSQSYLDLARRSMETEVLAPLRARGLEPL
;
A
#
# COMPACT_ATOMS: atom_id res chain seq x y z
N MET A 1 -44.36 -24.26 11.63
CA MET A 1 -42.89 -24.45 11.59
C MET A 1 -42.42 -24.18 10.16
N GLY A 2 -41.98 -22.96 9.88
CA GLY A 2 -41.45 -22.55 8.58
C GLY A 2 -40.08 -21.95 8.79
N CYS A 3 -39.05 -22.60 8.26
CA CYS A 3 -37.66 -22.16 8.35
C CYS A 3 -37.44 -21.06 7.30
N ALA A 4 -37.11 -19.84 7.74
CA ALA A 4 -36.84 -18.72 6.86
C ALA A 4 -35.42 -18.85 6.27
N ALA A 5 -35.35 -19.00 4.96
CA ALA A 5 -34.11 -18.92 4.19
C ALA A 5 -33.49 -17.52 4.35
N HIS A 6 -32.28 -17.44 4.89
CA HIS A 6 -31.48 -16.23 4.87
C HIS A 6 -31.08 -15.91 3.43
N SER A 7 -31.58 -14.79 2.94
CA SER A 7 -31.15 -14.15 1.71
C SER A 7 -29.68 -13.75 1.82
N GLY A 8 -28.81 -14.51 1.15
CA GLY A 8 -27.43 -14.13 0.89
C GLY A 8 -27.41 -12.83 0.11
N GLN A 9 -26.98 -11.74 0.75
CA GLN A 9 -26.66 -10.50 0.06
C GLN A 9 -25.40 -10.74 -0.78
N GLY A 10 -25.63 -11.03 -2.06
CA GLY A 10 -24.58 -11.03 -3.07
C GLY A 10 -23.95 -9.65 -3.15
N PHE A 11 -22.62 -9.59 -3.06
CA PHE A 11 -21.86 -8.38 -3.35
C PHE A 11 -22.00 -8.04 -4.85
N PRO A 12 -22.39 -6.81 -5.22
CA PRO A 12 -22.44 -6.42 -6.62
C PRO A 12 -21.03 -6.38 -7.22
N PRO A 13 -20.84 -6.82 -8.48
CA PRO A 13 -19.58 -6.68 -9.17
C PRO A 13 -19.37 -5.19 -9.51
N GLY A 14 -18.28 -4.60 -9.01
CA GLY A 14 -17.92 -3.23 -9.40
C GLY A 14 -17.33 -2.32 -8.32
N ARG A 15 -17.19 -2.76 -7.06
CA ARG A 15 -16.48 -1.96 -6.04
C ARG A 15 -15.18 -2.62 -5.62
N ARG A 16 -14.13 -2.41 -6.41
CA ARG A 16 -12.73 -2.58 -5.97
C ARG A 16 -11.95 -1.33 -6.41
N LEU A 17 -11.50 -0.56 -5.41
CA LEU A 17 -10.65 0.62 -5.50
C LEU A 17 -11.22 1.82 -6.30
N ALA A 18 -12.32 2.38 -5.81
CA ALA A 18 -12.69 3.77 -6.04
C ALA A 18 -12.05 4.63 -4.94
N TYR A 19 -10.83 5.14 -5.13
CA TYR A 19 -10.27 6.15 -4.23
C TYR A 19 -9.57 7.33 -4.93
N ILE A 20 -9.68 7.42 -6.27
CA ILE A 20 -9.39 8.63 -7.06
C ILE A 20 -10.59 8.90 -8.01
N GLY A 21 -11.80 8.60 -7.53
CA GLY A 21 -13.05 8.58 -8.31
C GLY A 21 -13.64 9.96 -8.58
N GLY A 22 -12.94 10.79 -9.35
CA GLY A 22 -13.34 12.16 -9.69
C GLY A 22 -13.34 12.45 -11.20
N ASN A 23 -13.54 13.73 -11.57
CA ASN A 23 -13.45 14.19 -12.96
C ASN A 23 -12.09 13.87 -13.60
N VAL A 24 -11.03 13.83 -12.80
CA VAL A 24 -9.65 13.51 -13.21
C VAL A 24 -9.54 12.08 -13.74
N GLU A 25 -10.11 11.09 -13.06
CA GLU A 25 -10.13 9.69 -13.53
C GLU A 25 -10.88 9.56 -14.86
N ARG A 26 -12.03 10.24 -14.99
CA ARG A 26 -12.80 10.25 -16.25
C ARG A 26 -12.02 10.90 -17.39
N ARG A 27 -11.24 11.96 -17.11
CA ARG A 27 -10.41 12.66 -18.11
C ARG A 27 -9.22 11.80 -18.53
N TYR A 28 -8.60 11.10 -17.59
CA TYR A 28 -7.51 10.16 -17.85
C TYR A 28 -7.94 8.98 -18.72
N ARG A 29 -9.04 8.30 -18.36
CA ARG A 29 -9.60 7.18 -19.15
C ARG A 29 -9.97 7.60 -20.57
N LYS A 30 -10.37 8.86 -20.79
CA LYS A 30 -10.58 9.43 -22.13
C LYS A 30 -9.29 9.65 -22.91
N LEU A 31 -8.22 10.10 -22.26
CA LEU A 31 -6.95 10.43 -22.92
C LEU A 31 -6.08 9.20 -23.20
N ARG A 32 -6.24 8.13 -22.42
CA ARG A 32 -5.47 6.89 -22.53
C ARG A 32 -6.43 5.70 -22.37
N PRO A 33 -7.14 5.24 -23.40
CA PRO A 33 -8.08 4.13 -23.27
C PRO A 33 -7.39 2.79 -22.93
N GLU A 34 -6.09 2.64 -23.23
CA GLU A 34 -5.30 1.45 -22.87
C GLU A 34 -5.25 1.20 -21.35
N VAL A 35 -5.55 2.22 -20.56
CA VAL A 35 -5.59 2.17 -19.10
C VAL A 35 -6.64 1.19 -18.60
N GLU A 36 -7.75 0.99 -19.29
CA GLU A 36 -8.77 -0.01 -18.89
C GLU A 36 -8.23 -1.44 -18.81
N THR A 37 -7.07 -1.71 -19.42
CA THR A 37 -6.40 -3.02 -19.37
C THR A 37 -5.37 -3.15 -18.25
N LEU A 38 -5.06 -2.05 -17.56
CA LEU A 38 -4.12 -2.07 -16.44
C LEU A 38 -4.78 -2.65 -15.18
N PRO A 39 -4.02 -3.37 -14.33
CA PRO A 39 -4.56 -4.03 -13.15
C PRO A 39 -4.76 -3.03 -12.00
N TRP A 40 -5.75 -2.12 -12.13
CA TRP A 40 -6.11 -1.02 -11.20
C TRP A 40 -6.22 -1.39 -9.72
N GLY A 41 -6.33 -2.67 -9.38
CA GLY A 41 -6.40 -3.17 -8.01
C GLY A 41 -5.13 -2.98 -7.16
N THR A 42 -4.09 -2.34 -7.68
CA THR A 42 -2.71 -2.27 -7.15
C THR A 42 -2.20 -0.84 -6.89
N LEU A 43 -3.08 0.16 -6.79
CA LEU A 43 -2.63 1.53 -6.49
C LEU A 43 -2.92 1.87 -5.03
N ARG A 44 -1.87 1.78 -4.21
CA ARG A 44 -1.96 1.71 -2.75
C ARG A 44 -0.74 2.41 -2.15
N PRO A 45 -0.87 3.53 -1.43
CA PRO A 45 0.26 4.14 -0.71
C PRO A 45 0.88 3.18 0.31
N ASP A 46 0.09 2.23 0.83
CA ASP A 46 0.57 1.10 1.61
C ASP A 46 1.56 0.20 0.85
N GLU A 47 1.55 0.18 -0.49
CA GLU A 47 2.53 -0.59 -1.27
C GLU A 47 3.92 0.05 -1.28
N ALA A 48 4.01 1.38 -1.27
CA ALA A 48 5.31 2.06 -1.20
C ALA A 48 6.09 1.68 0.08
N ILE A 49 5.38 1.46 1.19
CA ILE A 49 5.97 0.95 2.43
C ILE A 49 6.00 -0.59 2.48
N SER A 50 5.09 -1.30 1.82
CA SER A 50 5.07 -2.77 1.83
C SER A 50 6.25 -3.37 1.07
N ILE A 51 6.73 -2.74 -0.02
CA ILE A 51 7.87 -3.24 -0.80
C ILE A 51 9.17 -3.34 0.02
N PRO A 52 9.63 -2.28 0.71
CA PRO A 52 10.82 -2.40 1.55
C PRO A 52 10.61 -3.37 2.71
N LEU A 53 9.40 -3.47 3.28
CA LEU A 53 9.08 -4.45 4.32
C LEU A 53 9.12 -5.89 3.80
N LEU A 54 8.51 -6.17 2.65
CA LEU A 54 8.56 -7.46 1.96
C LEU A 54 10.00 -7.84 1.59
N ARG A 55 10.81 -6.87 1.17
CA ARG A 55 12.25 -7.06 0.95
C ARG A 55 12.99 -7.38 2.24
N GLY A 56 12.61 -6.78 3.36
CA GLY A 56 13.10 -7.12 4.70
C GLY A 56 12.77 -8.55 5.10
N THR A 57 11.53 -8.98 4.90
CA THR A 57 11.05 -10.36 5.11
C THR A 57 11.83 -11.34 4.24
N TRP A 58 11.99 -11.04 2.95
CA TRP A 58 12.77 -11.86 2.01
C TRP A 58 14.23 -12.02 2.42
N ARG A 59 14.88 -10.93 2.88
CA ARG A 59 16.26 -10.97 3.39
C ARG A 59 16.38 -11.84 4.64
N SER A 60 15.38 -11.76 5.51
CA SER A 60 15.33 -12.49 6.79
C SER A 60 15.01 -13.98 6.61
N ALA A 61 14.36 -14.36 5.50
CA ALA A 61 14.04 -15.75 5.21
C ALA A 61 15.31 -16.57 4.93
N THR A 62 15.45 -17.68 5.66
CA THR A 62 16.56 -18.63 5.48
C THR A 62 16.11 -19.92 4.77
N HIS A 63 14.81 -20.26 4.82
CA HIS A 63 14.29 -21.43 4.12
C HIS A 63 14.27 -21.21 2.59
N PRO A 64 14.88 -22.09 1.77
CA PRO A 64 15.04 -21.88 0.32
C PRO A 64 13.72 -21.68 -0.44
N LEU A 65 12.70 -22.50 -0.15
CA LEU A 65 11.38 -22.37 -0.78
C LEU A 65 10.73 -21.00 -0.49
N VAL A 66 10.70 -20.60 0.77
CA VAL A 66 10.11 -19.31 1.19
C VAL A 66 10.87 -18.15 0.57
N LYS A 67 12.21 -18.25 0.51
CA LYS A 67 13.05 -17.23 -0.12
C LYS A 67 12.79 -17.11 -1.63
N GLY A 68 12.54 -18.23 -2.32
CA GLY A 68 12.17 -18.24 -3.73
C GLY A 68 10.80 -17.58 -3.98
N VAL A 69 9.80 -17.92 -3.18
CA VAL A 69 8.45 -17.34 -3.27
C VAL A 69 8.47 -15.84 -2.98
N LEU A 70 9.06 -15.42 -1.84
CA LEU A 70 9.17 -14.01 -1.46
C LEU A 70 9.97 -13.21 -2.49
N GLY A 71 11.02 -13.80 -3.07
CA GLY A 71 11.80 -13.16 -4.13
C GLY A 71 10.97 -12.86 -5.39
N ARG A 72 10.04 -13.76 -5.76
CA ARG A 72 9.13 -13.52 -6.88
C ARG A 72 8.12 -12.42 -6.56
N ILE A 73 7.54 -12.42 -5.36
CA ILE A 73 6.61 -11.38 -4.90
C ILE A 73 7.29 -10.01 -4.90
N VAL A 74 8.46 -9.89 -4.27
CA VAL A 74 9.20 -8.61 -4.20
C VAL A 74 9.53 -8.07 -5.60
N LYS A 75 9.84 -8.94 -6.56
CA LYS A 75 10.12 -8.53 -7.94
C LYS A 75 8.87 -7.97 -8.64
N ASP A 76 7.72 -8.60 -8.41
CA ASP A 76 6.44 -8.17 -8.98
C ASP A 76 6.00 -6.82 -8.38
N GLU A 77 6.02 -6.72 -7.05
CA GLU A 77 5.56 -5.50 -6.35
C GLU A 77 6.48 -4.30 -6.56
N ALA A 78 7.78 -4.52 -6.81
CA ALA A 78 8.70 -3.42 -7.13
C ALA A 78 8.28 -2.63 -8.39
N ALA A 79 7.63 -3.29 -9.36
CA ALA A 79 7.09 -2.62 -10.53
C ALA A 79 5.84 -1.78 -10.17
N HIS A 80 5.01 -2.26 -9.25
CA HIS A 80 3.80 -1.56 -8.81
C HIS A 80 4.11 -0.30 -7.99
N GLY A 81 5.11 -0.35 -7.10
CA GLY A 81 5.47 0.80 -6.25
C GLY A 81 5.95 2.04 -7.00
N GLN A 82 6.49 1.89 -8.22
CA GLN A 82 6.91 3.03 -9.05
C GLN A 82 5.75 3.65 -9.83
N PHE A 83 4.74 2.84 -10.19
CA PHE A 83 3.62 3.30 -11.02
C PHE A 83 2.79 4.38 -10.32
N GLY A 84 2.54 4.25 -9.02
CA GLY A 84 1.78 5.23 -8.24
C GLY A 84 2.39 6.65 -8.31
N TRP A 85 3.71 6.76 -8.22
CA TRP A 85 4.41 8.04 -8.32
C TRP A 85 4.36 8.62 -9.73
N VAL A 86 4.59 7.79 -10.77
CA VAL A 86 4.51 8.22 -12.17
C VAL A 86 3.11 8.74 -12.51
N PHE A 87 2.07 8.04 -12.06
CA PHE A 87 0.69 8.48 -12.24
C PHE A 87 0.41 9.79 -11.52
N LEU A 88 0.85 9.92 -10.26
CA LEU A 88 0.65 11.13 -9.49
C LEU A 88 1.38 12.33 -10.10
N ASP A 89 2.62 12.17 -10.57
CA ASP A 89 3.38 13.23 -11.25
C ASP A 89 2.68 13.72 -12.51
N TRP A 90 2.06 12.80 -13.25
CA TRP A 90 1.25 13.13 -14.41
C TRP A 90 -0.05 13.87 -14.04
N ALA A 91 -0.75 13.39 -13.00
CA ALA A 91 -2.04 13.94 -12.59
C ALA A 91 -1.91 15.30 -11.89
N LEU A 92 -0.85 15.49 -11.10
CA LEU A 92 -0.61 16.66 -10.26
C LEU A 92 -0.87 18.00 -10.96
N PRO A 93 -0.30 18.34 -12.13
CA PRO A 93 -0.55 19.64 -12.77
C PRO A 93 -2.01 19.85 -13.22
N MET A 94 -2.83 18.80 -13.23
CA MET A 94 -4.24 18.84 -13.60
C MET A 94 -5.18 18.95 -12.40
N LEU A 95 -4.64 18.89 -11.17
CA LEU A 95 -5.42 18.94 -9.93
C LEU A 95 -5.58 20.36 -9.43
N GLU A 96 -6.83 20.70 -9.14
CA GLU A 96 -7.19 21.91 -8.40
C GLU A 96 -6.86 21.77 -6.91
N GLU A 97 -6.88 22.88 -6.17
CA GLU A 97 -6.43 22.91 -4.77
C GLU A 97 -7.31 22.08 -3.83
N ASP A 98 -8.62 22.05 -4.07
CA ASP A 98 -9.58 21.22 -3.33
C ASP A 98 -9.35 19.73 -3.59
N GLU A 99 -9.02 19.34 -4.83
CA GLU A 99 -8.66 17.96 -5.16
C GLU A 99 -7.33 17.53 -4.51
N ARG A 100 -6.37 18.46 -4.39
CA ARG A 100 -5.11 18.21 -3.66
C ARG A 100 -5.34 18.06 -2.16
N GLU A 101 -6.27 18.80 -1.59
CA GLU A 101 -6.66 18.66 -0.18
C GLU A 101 -7.23 17.27 0.09
N VAL A 102 -8.13 16.78 -0.77
CA VAL A 102 -8.67 15.41 -0.67
C VAL A 102 -7.56 14.36 -0.70
N LEU A 103 -6.54 14.54 -1.54
CA LEU A 103 -5.37 13.65 -1.58
C LEU A 103 -4.55 13.71 -0.29
N ARG A 104 -4.31 14.90 0.25
CA ARG A 104 -3.58 15.09 1.52
C ARG A 104 -4.29 14.42 2.68
N GLU A 105 -5.61 14.60 2.79
CA GLU A 105 -6.41 13.92 3.80
C GLU A 105 -6.38 12.40 3.64
N ALA A 106 -6.53 11.90 2.41
CA ALA A 106 -6.51 10.46 2.13
C ALA A 106 -5.14 9.85 2.49
N ALA A 107 -4.05 10.54 2.15
CA ALA A 107 -2.70 10.15 2.55
C ALA A 107 -2.54 10.17 4.07
N GLY A 108 -3.01 11.22 4.74
CA GLY A 108 -2.99 11.37 6.20
C GLY A 108 -3.69 10.21 6.91
N ARG A 109 -4.91 9.85 6.49
CA ARG A 109 -5.67 8.71 7.04
C ARG A 109 -4.91 7.39 6.90
N THR A 110 -4.35 7.13 5.72
CA THR A 110 -3.59 5.89 5.47
C THR A 110 -2.31 5.84 6.32
N ILE A 111 -1.56 6.93 6.39
CA ILE A 111 -0.33 7.02 7.20
C ILE A 111 -0.64 6.84 8.68
N ALA A 112 -1.72 7.45 9.18
CA ALA A 112 -2.16 7.30 10.56
C ALA A 112 -2.49 5.84 10.90
N ALA A 113 -3.23 5.14 10.03
CA ALA A 113 -3.55 3.73 10.22
C ALA A 113 -2.29 2.83 10.26
N VAL A 114 -1.30 3.11 9.40
CA VAL A 114 -0.01 2.38 9.42
C VAL A 114 0.76 2.64 10.71
N ARG A 115 0.83 3.90 11.16
CA ARG A 115 1.50 4.28 12.43
C ARG A 115 0.82 3.65 13.64
N GLU A 116 -0.52 3.58 13.65
CA GLU A 116 -1.26 2.91 14.71
C GLU A 116 -0.91 1.41 14.77
N ASN A 117 -0.86 0.74 13.63
CA ASN A 117 -0.45 -0.66 13.57
C ASN A 117 0.98 -0.87 14.10
N GLN A 118 1.91 0.02 13.73
CA GLN A 118 3.29 0.00 14.24
C GLN A 118 3.34 0.21 15.77
N ALA A 119 2.54 1.13 16.30
CA ALA A 119 2.44 1.35 17.75
C ALA A 119 1.92 0.11 18.48
N ARG A 120 0.94 -0.60 17.92
CA ARG A 120 0.46 -1.88 18.46
C ARG A 120 1.54 -2.96 18.46
N ILE A 121 2.36 -3.02 17.41
CA ILE A 121 3.50 -3.96 17.35
C ILE A 121 4.54 -3.61 18.41
N ALA A 122 4.89 -2.33 18.55
CA ALA A 122 5.82 -1.87 19.57
C ALA A 122 5.34 -2.18 21.00
N ALA A 123 4.05 -1.98 21.28
CA ALA A 123 3.46 -2.23 22.60
C ALA A 123 3.46 -3.72 23.00
N ARG A 124 3.51 -4.65 22.04
CA ARG A 124 3.59 -6.09 22.34
C ARG A 124 4.97 -6.53 22.81
N GLY A 125 6.02 -5.73 22.62
CA GLY A 125 7.39 -6.08 22.94
C GLY A 125 8.01 -7.10 21.98
N GLU A 126 9.26 -7.49 22.26
CA GLU A 126 9.93 -8.56 21.51
C GLU A 126 9.45 -9.92 22.01
N GLY A 127 9.06 -10.79 21.07
CA GLY A 127 8.81 -12.20 21.36
C GLY A 127 10.10 -13.01 21.29
N GLU A 128 10.11 -14.20 21.90
CA GLU A 128 11.24 -15.13 21.77
C GLU A 128 11.55 -15.45 20.30
N ALA A 129 12.84 -15.52 19.98
CA ALA A 129 13.31 -15.86 18.65
C ALA A 129 12.91 -17.31 18.31
N SER A 130 11.82 -17.45 17.56
CA SER A 130 11.22 -18.74 17.21
C SER A 130 11.79 -19.30 15.90
N ALA A 131 11.71 -20.62 15.70
CA ALA A 131 11.99 -21.29 14.42
C ALA A 131 11.25 -20.67 13.21
N ILE A 132 10.20 -19.89 13.47
CA ILE A 132 9.43 -19.12 12.50
C ILE A 132 10.28 -18.03 11.80
N HIS A 133 11.43 -17.60 12.35
CA HIS A 133 12.37 -16.71 11.66
C HIS A 133 12.88 -17.31 10.33
N ALA A 134 12.98 -18.64 10.23
CA ALA A 134 13.36 -19.30 8.98
C ALA A 134 12.38 -19.02 7.83
N LEU A 135 11.12 -18.69 8.17
CA LEU A 135 10.04 -18.34 7.25
C LEU A 135 9.99 -16.85 6.90
N GLY A 136 11.01 -16.06 7.29
CA GLY A 136 11.12 -14.65 6.95
C GLY A 136 10.53 -13.69 7.97
N TRP A 137 10.15 -14.18 9.15
CA TRP A 137 9.68 -13.32 10.22
C TRP A 137 10.81 -12.41 10.71
N MET A 138 10.58 -11.09 10.67
CA MET A 138 11.52 -10.12 11.20
C MET A 138 11.36 -9.97 12.72
N GLN A 139 12.46 -9.70 13.41
CA GLN A 139 12.37 -9.20 14.79
C GLN A 139 11.60 -7.88 14.82
N SER A 140 10.76 -7.69 15.85
CA SER A 140 9.87 -6.53 15.97
C SER A 140 10.62 -5.20 15.82
N GLN A 141 11.78 -5.07 16.49
CA GLN A 141 12.58 -3.85 16.42
C GLN A 141 13.15 -3.61 15.01
N SER A 142 13.71 -4.64 14.38
CA SER A 142 14.20 -4.57 12.99
C SER A 142 13.10 -4.21 11.99
N TYR A 143 11.88 -4.73 12.19
CA TYR A 143 10.72 -4.37 11.40
C TYR A 143 10.35 -2.90 11.60
N LEU A 144 10.21 -2.45 12.84
CA LEU A 144 9.82 -1.07 13.17
C LEU A 144 10.83 -0.05 12.65
N ASP A 145 12.13 -0.33 12.78
CA ASP A 145 13.18 0.53 12.27
C ASP A 145 13.19 0.63 10.74
N LEU A 146 12.97 -0.50 10.06
CA LEU A 146 12.83 -0.51 8.60
C LEU A 146 11.56 0.24 8.17
N ALA A 147 10.45 0.01 8.86
CA ALA A 147 9.18 0.66 8.56
C ALA A 147 9.26 2.18 8.73
N ARG A 148 9.88 2.65 9.82
CA ARG A 148 10.09 4.09 10.08
C ARG A 148 10.93 4.75 8.99
N ARG A 149 12.07 4.15 8.63
CA ARG A 149 12.92 4.68 7.54
C ARG A 149 12.17 4.70 6.21
N SER A 150 11.48 3.60 5.89
CA SER A 150 10.75 3.47 4.62
C SER A 150 9.56 4.44 4.52
N MET A 151 8.84 4.67 5.63
CA MET A 151 7.77 5.67 5.67
C MET A 151 8.32 7.06 5.32
N GLU A 152 9.49 7.41 5.85
CA GLU A 152 10.11 8.69 5.57
C GLU A 152 10.59 8.79 4.11
N THR A 153 11.37 7.82 3.63
CA THR A 153 12.04 7.90 2.33
C THR A 153 11.12 7.61 1.15
N GLU A 154 10.19 6.67 1.31
CA GLU A 154 9.35 6.17 0.20
C GLU A 154 7.98 6.82 0.15
N VAL A 155 7.53 7.50 1.21
CA VAL A 155 6.18 8.08 1.30
C VAL A 155 6.21 9.56 1.64
N LEU A 156 6.69 9.92 2.84
CA LEU A 156 6.59 11.29 3.34
C LEU A 156 7.42 12.24 2.47
N ALA A 157 8.73 12.00 2.29
CA ALA A 157 9.58 12.88 1.51
C ALA A 157 9.09 13.04 0.04
N PRO A 158 8.68 11.98 -0.67
CA PRO A 158 8.05 12.09 -1.98
C PRO A 158 6.76 12.91 -2.01
N LEU A 159 5.91 12.83 -0.99
CA LEU A 159 4.69 13.66 -0.88
C LEU A 159 5.05 15.13 -0.66
N ARG A 160 6.02 15.44 0.22
CA ARG A 160 6.49 16.81 0.46
C ARG A 160 7.02 17.46 -0.81
N ALA A 161 7.84 16.72 -1.56
CA ALA A 161 8.43 17.18 -2.80
C ALA A 161 7.38 17.58 -3.86
N ARG A 162 6.15 17.09 -3.71
CA ARG A 162 4.98 17.35 -4.58
C ARG A 162 4.00 18.37 -4.00
N GLY A 163 4.30 18.96 -2.84
CA GLY A 163 3.41 19.87 -2.14
C GLY A 163 2.16 19.20 -1.56
N LEU A 164 2.21 17.89 -1.30
CA LEU A 164 1.10 17.10 -0.77
C LEU A 164 1.36 16.66 0.67
N GLU A 165 1.73 17.60 1.54
CA GLU A 165 1.92 17.29 2.98
C GLU A 165 0.65 16.65 3.56
N PRO A 166 0.75 15.43 4.13
CA PRO A 166 -0.39 14.80 4.78
C PRO A 166 -0.90 15.64 5.96
N LEU A 167 -2.23 15.73 6.07
CA LEU A 167 -2.92 16.39 7.17
C LEU A 167 -3.12 15.46 8.37
#